data_AF-A0A973RGA0-F1
#
_entry.id   AF-A0A973RGA0-F1
#
_cell.length_a   1.000
_cell.length_b   1.000
_cell.length_c   1.000
_cell.angle_alpha   90.00
_cell.angle_beta   90.00
_cell.angle_gamma   90.00
#
_symmetry.space_group_name_H-M   'P 1'
#
loop_
_entity.id
_entity.type
_entity.pdbx_description
1 polymer ?
#
loop_
_entity_poly.entity_id
_entity_poly.type
_entity_poly.pdbx_seq_one_letter_code
_entity_poly.pdbx_strand_id
1 'polypeptide(L)'
;GAAARLLHDAPLPPWPGRSLDALTSDLDAECEWLVTNDVLPADLVTRNRQVAEAALRPWTPAFIHGDLQVSHVFVDGDEITGVIDWTEAARGDALYDLAVLTLGHEEHLGDVLTGYGADVDVDVIRAWWSLRSLLAVRWLAAHGFDPSSPGCEVDVLKSRM
;
A
#
# COMPACT_ATOMS: atom_id res chain seq x y z
N GLY A 1 -7.75 -12.58 0.58
CA GLY A 1 -6.72 -13.44 1.19
C GLY A 1 -6.18 -14.47 0.21
N ALA A 2 -6.90 -15.58 0.00
CA ALA A 2 -6.38 -16.74 -0.75
C ALA A 2 -5.96 -16.42 -2.20
N ALA A 3 -6.70 -15.57 -2.91
CA ALA A 3 -6.32 -15.13 -4.26
C ALA A 3 -4.99 -14.33 -4.29
N ALA A 4 -4.78 -13.44 -3.32
CA ALA A 4 -3.50 -12.73 -3.17
C ALA A 4 -2.36 -13.71 -2.86
N ARG A 5 -2.62 -14.73 -2.01
CA ARG A 5 -1.65 -15.79 -1.74
C ARG A 5 -1.27 -16.57 -2.99
N LEU A 6 -2.26 -16.95 -3.80
CA LEU A 6 -2.05 -17.65 -5.07
C LEU A 6 -1.16 -16.84 -6.01
N LEU A 7 -1.37 -15.52 -6.10
CA LEU A 7 -0.51 -14.63 -6.88
C LEU A 7 0.92 -14.59 -6.31
N HIS A 8 1.06 -14.39 -5.00
CA HIS A 8 2.38 -14.23 -4.36
C HIS A 8 3.23 -15.51 -4.38
N ASP A 9 2.59 -16.69 -4.42
CA ASP A 9 3.27 -17.99 -4.58
C ASP A 9 3.61 -18.32 -6.05
N ALA A 10 3.17 -17.50 -7.02
CA ALA A 10 3.48 -17.71 -8.42
C ALA A 10 4.96 -17.41 -8.75
N PRO A 11 5.50 -17.95 -9.87
CA PRO A 11 6.87 -17.67 -10.27
C PRO A 11 7.14 -16.17 -10.47
N LEU A 12 8.32 -15.72 -10.06
CA LEU A 12 8.70 -14.31 -10.20
C LEU A 12 8.75 -13.90 -11.68
N PRO A 13 8.19 -12.74 -12.04
CA PRO A 13 8.31 -12.22 -13.39
C PRO A 13 9.78 -11.89 -13.71
N PRO A 14 10.19 -11.83 -14.98
CA PRO A 14 11.60 -11.56 -15.34
C PRO A 14 12.03 -10.10 -15.09
N TRP A 15 11.10 -9.16 -14.94
CA TRP A 15 11.39 -7.75 -14.65
C TRP A 15 11.45 -7.45 -13.15
N PRO A 16 12.30 -6.48 -12.72
CA PRO A 16 12.38 -6.06 -11.33
C PRO A 16 11.19 -5.16 -10.95
N GLY A 17 10.94 -5.00 -9.64
CA GLY A 17 10.13 -3.90 -9.11
C GLY A 17 11.00 -2.79 -8.54
N ARG A 18 10.38 -1.92 -7.73
CA ARG A 18 11.06 -0.79 -7.07
C ARG A 18 12.09 -1.29 -6.06
N SER A 19 13.23 -0.59 -5.98
CA SER A 19 14.25 -0.85 -4.96
C SER A 19 13.90 -0.12 -3.66
N LEU A 20 14.46 -0.61 -2.55
CA LEU A 20 14.39 0.06 -1.25
C LEU A 20 14.94 1.49 -1.33
N ASP A 21 16.10 1.68 -1.96
CA ASP A 21 16.71 3.01 -2.08
C ASP A 21 15.80 3.99 -2.83
N ALA A 22 15.13 3.54 -3.89
CA ALA A 22 14.18 4.36 -4.64
C ALA A 22 12.97 4.72 -3.78
N LEU A 23 12.39 3.74 -3.05
CA LEU A 23 11.26 3.98 -2.16
C LEU A 23 11.62 4.98 -1.04
N THR A 24 12.78 4.83 -0.42
CA THR A 24 13.26 5.74 0.62
C THR A 24 13.47 7.15 0.06
N SER A 25 14.14 7.28 -1.09
CA SER A 25 14.39 8.58 -1.72
C SER A 25 13.09 9.28 -2.12
N ASP A 26 12.14 8.54 -2.69
CA ASP A 26 10.83 9.10 -3.08
C ASP A 26 10.02 9.53 -1.85
N LEU A 27 10.05 8.72 -0.78
CA LEU A 27 9.35 9.03 0.47
C LEU A 27 9.92 10.27 1.16
N ASP A 28 11.24 10.40 1.22
CA ASP A 28 11.91 11.57 1.82
C ASP A 28 11.58 12.85 1.05
N ALA A 29 11.68 12.80 -0.29
CA ALA A 29 11.35 13.92 -1.16
C ALA A 29 9.87 14.34 -1.04
N GLU A 30 8.97 13.36 -0.99
CA GLU A 30 7.54 13.64 -0.89
C GLU A 30 7.17 14.19 0.50
N CYS A 31 7.76 13.66 1.58
CA CYS A 31 7.56 14.22 2.93
C CYS A 31 8.02 15.69 3.02
N GLU A 32 9.19 16.01 2.46
CA GLU A 32 9.68 17.39 2.40
C GLU A 32 8.71 18.29 1.63
N TRP A 33 8.21 17.82 0.48
CA TRP A 33 7.29 18.57 -0.35
C TRP A 33 5.95 18.82 0.36
N LEU A 34 5.36 17.79 0.97
CA LEU A 34 4.08 17.88 1.68
C LEU A 34 4.10 18.92 2.80
N VAL A 35 5.22 19.01 3.53
CA VAL A 35 5.40 19.99 4.61
C VAL A 35 5.71 21.38 4.06
N THR A 36 6.64 21.49 3.10
CA THR A 36 7.08 22.78 2.53
C THR A 36 5.94 23.53 1.85
N ASN A 37 4.97 22.80 1.30
CA ASN A 37 3.82 23.36 0.59
C ASN A 37 2.54 23.40 1.45
N ASP A 38 2.65 23.18 2.76
CA ASP A 38 1.52 23.17 3.71
C ASP A 38 0.35 22.26 3.29
N VAL A 39 0.64 21.16 2.58
CA VAL A 39 -0.38 20.21 2.12
C VAL A 39 -0.87 19.34 3.27
N LEU A 40 0.05 18.95 4.17
CA LEU A 40 -0.28 18.23 5.40
C LEU A 40 0.47 18.84 6.60
N PRO A 41 -0.09 18.73 7.83
CA PRO A 41 0.60 19.12 9.05
C PRO A 41 1.94 18.40 9.22
N ALA A 42 2.98 19.12 9.63
CA ALA A 42 4.34 18.58 9.76
C ALA A 42 4.47 17.43 10.77
N ASP A 43 3.70 17.48 11.86
CA ASP A 43 3.62 16.43 12.87
C ASP A 43 3.00 15.14 12.31
N LEU A 44 1.93 15.28 11.51
CA LEU A 44 1.28 14.16 10.83
C LEU A 44 2.24 13.47 9.85
N VAL A 45 2.98 14.25 9.05
CA VAL A 45 3.99 13.72 8.10
C VAL A 45 5.13 13.04 8.87
N THR A 46 5.70 13.70 9.87
CA THR A 46 6.83 13.18 10.66
C THR A 46 6.48 11.83 11.31
N ARG A 47 5.31 11.74 11.94
CA ARG A 47 4.84 10.50 12.57
C ARG A 47 4.69 9.37 11.55
N ASN A 48 4.00 9.62 10.44
CA ASN A 48 3.76 8.56 9.45
C ASN A 48 5.04 8.18 8.70
N ARG A 49 5.98 9.11 8.53
CA ARG A 49 7.33 8.79 8.03
C ARG A 49 8.09 7.85 8.97
N GLN A 50 7.96 8.01 10.29
CA GLN A 50 8.53 7.09 11.27
C GLN A 50 7.85 5.71 11.22
N VAL A 51 6.52 5.67 11.10
CA VAL A 51 5.77 4.41 10.95
C VAL A 51 6.20 3.68 9.67
N ALA A 52 6.37 4.40 8.57
CA ALA A 52 6.80 3.87 7.28
C ALA A 52 8.18 3.17 7.31
N GLU A 53 9.05 3.45 8.28
CA GLU A 53 10.36 2.80 8.40
C GLU A 53 10.26 1.26 8.47
N ALA A 54 9.22 0.72 9.11
CA ALA A 54 9.07 -0.73 9.19
C ALA A 54 8.77 -1.40 7.83
N ALA A 55 8.27 -0.63 6.84
CA ALA A 55 8.12 -1.10 5.46
C ALA A 55 9.45 -1.03 4.67
N LEU A 56 10.37 -0.14 5.03
CA LEU A 56 11.67 0.06 4.39
C LEU A 56 12.73 -0.96 4.87
N ARG A 57 12.36 -2.24 4.86
CA ARG A 57 13.22 -3.36 5.27
C ARG A 57 13.48 -4.32 4.10
N PRO A 58 14.54 -5.12 4.10
CA PRO A 58 14.72 -6.19 3.12
C PRO A 58 13.59 -7.23 3.16
N TRP A 59 12.96 -7.51 2.02
CA TRP A 59 11.92 -8.55 1.89
C TRP A 59 12.35 -9.67 0.94
N THR A 60 11.72 -10.84 1.07
CA THR A 60 11.77 -11.89 0.05
C THR A 60 10.88 -11.47 -1.12
N PRO A 61 11.39 -11.32 -2.35
CA PRO A 61 10.56 -10.90 -3.46
C PRO A 61 9.46 -11.92 -3.77
N ALA A 62 8.24 -11.43 -3.94
CA ALA A 62 7.09 -12.16 -4.48
C ALA A 62 6.67 -11.55 -5.82
N PHE A 63 5.88 -12.27 -6.63
CA PHE A 63 5.16 -11.64 -7.73
C PHE A 63 3.98 -10.87 -7.14
N ILE A 64 4.01 -9.55 -7.22
CA ILE A 64 2.96 -8.66 -6.73
C ILE A 64 2.20 -8.02 -7.89
N HIS A 65 0.96 -7.63 -7.64
CA HIS A 65 0.15 -6.81 -8.52
C HIS A 65 0.66 -5.37 -8.58
N GLY A 66 1.17 -4.83 -7.47
CA GLY A 66 1.73 -3.47 -7.42
C GLY A 66 0.69 -2.34 -7.34
N ASP A 67 -0.59 -2.67 -7.52
CA ASP A 67 -1.71 -1.75 -7.36
C ASP A 67 -3.02 -2.50 -7.04
N LEU A 68 -2.96 -3.42 -6.06
CA LEU A 68 -4.07 -4.31 -5.72
C LEU A 68 -5.20 -3.58 -4.96
N GLN A 69 -5.80 -2.59 -5.59
CA GLN A 69 -6.93 -1.84 -5.02
C GLN A 69 -8.23 -2.63 -5.13
N VAL A 70 -9.20 -2.38 -4.24
CA VAL A 70 -10.52 -3.03 -4.26
C VAL A 70 -11.27 -2.80 -5.59
N SER A 71 -11.03 -1.66 -6.25
CA SER A 71 -11.58 -1.34 -7.57
C SER A 71 -11.07 -2.23 -8.70
N HIS A 72 -9.97 -2.95 -8.49
CA HIS A 72 -9.34 -3.82 -9.48
C HIS A 72 -9.76 -5.29 -9.33
N VAL A 73 -10.61 -5.61 -8.35
CA VAL A 73 -11.09 -6.97 -8.07
C VAL A 73 -12.58 -7.08 -8.39
N PHE A 74 -12.92 -7.99 -9.30
CA PHE A 74 -14.31 -8.34 -9.62
C PHE A 74 -14.74 -9.59 -8.86
N VAL A 75 -15.98 -9.57 -8.37
CA VAL A 75 -16.58 -10.66 -7.61
C VAL A 75 -17.98 -11.01 -8.13
N ASP A 76 -18.37 -12.27 -7.98
CA ASP A 76 -19.74 -12.76 -8.07
C ASP A 76 -20.07 -13.51 -6.77
N GLY A 77 -20.86 -12.89 -5.89
CA GLY A 77 -21.01 -13.36 -4.52
C GLY A 77 -19.67 -13.42 -3.79
N ASP A 78 -19.31 -14.61 -3.31
CA ASP A 78 -18.05 -14.87 -2.59
C ASP A 78 -16.90 -15.31 -3.52
N GLU A 79 -17.13 -15.38 -4.84
CA GLU A 79 -16.14 -15.81 -5.82
C GLU A 79 -15.45 -14.61 -6.47
N ILE A 80 -14.11 -14.61 -6.49
CA ILE A 80 -13.33 -13.65 -7.28
C ILE A 80 -13.35 -14.11 -8.75
N THR A 81 -13.91 -13.29 -9.63
CA THR A 81 -14.07 -13.60 -11.05
C THR A 81 -13.04 -12.93 -11.94
N GLY A 82 -12.31 -11.93 -11.44
CA GLY A 82 -11.26 -11.28 -12.19
C GLY A 82 -10.44 -10.30 -11.35
N VAL A 83 -9.19 -10.12 -11.76
CA VAL A 83 -8.29 -9.07 -11.27
C VAL A 83 -7.71 -8.37 -12.50
N ILE A 84 -7.77 -7.04 -12.54
CA ILE A 84 -7.38 -6.21 -13.69
C ILE A 84 -6.30 -5.20 -13.32
N ASP A 85 -5.80 -4.48 -14.32
CA ASP A 85 -4.84 -3.38 -14.16
C ASP A 85 -3.43 -3.80 -13.69
N TRP A 86 -2.83 -4.73 -14.45
CA TRP A 86 -1.55 -5.36 -14.14
C TRP A 86 -0.31 -4.56 -14.56
N THR A 87 -0.43 -3.26 -14.89
CA THR A 87 0.72 -2.49 -15.41
C THR A 87 1.82 -2.32 -14.38
N GLU A 88 1.47 -2.27 -13.09
CA GLU A 88 2.41 -2.14 -11.97
C GLU A 88 2.95 -3.49 -11.46
N ALA A 89 2.50 -4.60 -12.05
CA ALA A 89 2.82 -5.93 -11.57
C ALA A 89 4.31 -6.21 -11.71
N ALA A 90 4.97 -6.64 -10.64
CA ALA A 90 6.42 -6.76 -10.59
C ALA A 90 6.90 -7.69 -9.46
N ARG A 91 8.21 -7.77 -9.27
CA ARG A 91 8.79 -8.34 -8.06
C ARG A 91 8.68 -7.32 -6.92
N GLY A 92 8.13 -7.68 -5.77
CA GLY A 92 8.01 -6.76 -4.64
C GLY A 92 7.72 -7.43 -3.31
N ASP A 93 7.35 -6.64 -2.31
CA ASP A 93 6.91 -7.13 -1.00
C ASP A 93 5.43 -7.56 -1.10
N ALA A 94 5.14 -8.82 -0.82
CA ALA A 94 3.77 -9.34 -0.75
C ALA A 94 2.88 -8.54 0.22
N LEU A 95 3.45 -7.98 1.29
CA LEU A 95 2.70 -7.20 2.27
C LEU A 95 2.23 -5.85 1.72
N TYR A 96 2.87 -5.33 0.66
CA TYR A 96 2.43 -4.13 -0.01
C TYR A 96 1.06 -4.32 -0.69
N ASP A 97 0.87 -5.42 -1.41
CA ASP A 97 -0.43 -5.74 -2.03
C ASP A 97 -1.54 -5.92 -1.00
N LEU A 98 -1.24 -6.58 0.13
CA LEU A 98 -2.21 -6.71 1.23
C LEU A 98 -2.55 -5.36 1.86
N ALA A 99 -1.56 -4.48 2.02
CA ALA A 99 -1.77 -3.13 2.51
C ALA A 99 -2.64 -2.33 1.53
N VAL A 100 -2.34 -2.32 0.24
CA VAL A 100 -3.14 -1.58 -0.76
C VAL A 100 -4.58 -2.11 -0.81
N LEU A 101 -4.78 -3.42 -0.77
CA LEU A 101 -6.12 -4.03 -0.79
C LEU A 101 -6.97 -3.65 0.42
N THR A 102 -6.33 -3.36 1.55
CA THR A 102 -7.00 -3.05 2.82
C THR A 102 -6.87 -1.57 3.21
N LEU A 103 -6.32 -0.74 2.32
CA LEU A 103 -6.21 0.70 2.52
C LEU A 103 -7.62 1.30 2.61
N GLY A 104 -7.90 2.02 3.69
CA GLY A 104 -9.24 2.56 3.96
C GLY A 104 -10.26 1.55 4.48
N HIS A 105 -9.84 0.29 4.67
CA HIS A 105 -10.69 -0.84 5.07
C HIS A 105 -9.99 -1.70 6.15
N GLU A 106 -9.43 -1.04 7.17
CA GLU A 106 -8.68 -1.71 8.24
C GLU A 106 -9.51 -2.78 8.95
N GLU A 107 -10.83 -2.58 9.08
CA GLU A 107 -11.77 -3.52 9.67
C GLU A 107 -11.75 -4.89 8.98
N HIS A 108 -11.37 -4.95 7.70
CA HIS A 108 -11.29 -6.16 6.90
C HIS A 108 -9.90 -6.78 6.82
N LEU A 109 -8.88 -6.16 7.45
CA LEU A 109 -7.53 -6.71 7.43
C LEU A 109 -7.50 -8.13 8.04
N GLY A 110 -8.19 -8.34 9.17
CA GLY A 110 -8.25 -9.66 9.81
C GLY A 110 -8.83 -10.76 8.91
N ASP A 111 -9.86 -10.43 8.13
CA ASP A 111 -10.49 -11.36 7.18
C ASP A 111 -9.53 -11.68 6.02
N VAL A 112 -8.86 -10.66 5.48
CA VAL A 112 -7.88 -10.82 4.41
C VAL A 112 -6.72 -11.70 4.86
N LEU A 113 -6.18 -11.48 6.07
CA LEU A 113 -5.08 -12.26 6.63
C LEU A 113 -5.47 -13.70 6.94
N THR A 114 -6.67 -13.89 7.50
CA THR A 114 -7.24 -15.24 7.70
C THR A 114 -7.30 -16.01 6.39
N GLY A 115 -7.77 -15.38 5.32
CA GLY A 115 -7.79 -15.98 3.99
C GLY A 115 -6.41 -16.12 3.35
N TYR A 116 -5.44 -15.25 3.68
CA TYR A 116 -4.06 -15.31 3.18
C TYR A 116 -3.30 -16.51 3.76
N GLY A 117 -3.66 -16.93 4.98
CA GLY A 117 -3.28 -18.20 5.57
C GLY A 117 -1.80 -18.29 5.99
N ALA A 118 -1.16 -17.15 6.24
CA ALA A 118 0.22 -17.08 6.70
C ALA A 118 0.38 -16.10 7.86
N ASP A 119 1.36 -16.39 8.71
CA ASP A 119 1.78 -15.45 9.74
C ASP A 119 2.48 -14.26 9.07
N VAL A 120 1.90 -13.08 9.21
CA VAL A 120 2.40 -11.84 8.61
C VAL A 120 2.55 -10.78 9.68
N ASP A 121 3.59 -9.96 9.52
CA ASP A 121 3.80 -8.83 10.40
C ASP A 121 2.83 -7.70 10.07
N VAL A 122 1.81 -7.53 10.92
CA VAL A 122 0.77 -6.52 10.77
C VAL A 122 1.34 -5.10 10.85
N ASP A 123 2.44 -4.89 11.58
CA ASP A 123 3.05 -3.57 11.68
C ASP A 123 3.74 -3.16 10.39
N VAL A 124 4.23 -4.13 9.59
CA VAL A 124 4.73 -3.86 8.23
C VAL A 124 3.59 -3.47 7.28
N ILE A 125 2.41 -4.09 7.39
CA ILE A 125 1.24 -3.68 6.59
C ILE A 125 0.83 -2.23 6.93
N ARG A 126 0.85 -1.88 8.22
CA ARG A 126 0.56 -0.51 8.68
C ARG A 126 1.61 0.50 8.24
N ALA A 127 2.87 0.09 8.19
CA ALA A 127 3.94 0.88 7.62
C ALA A 127 3.74 1.12 6.12
N TRP A 128 3.31 0.09 5.37
CA TRP A 128 2.95 0.24 3.97
C TRP A 128 1.76 1.18 3.76
N TRP A 129 0.73 1.14 4.60
CA TRP A 129 -0.36 2.14 4.57
C TRP A 129 0.16 3.57 4.71
N SER A 130 1.07 3.81 5.66
CA SER A 130 1.66 5.12 5.90
C SER A 130 2.50 5.58 4.71
N LEU A 131 3.40 4.72 4.23
CA LEU A 131 4.27 4.99 3.08
C LEU A 131 3.46 5.26 1.81
N ARG A 132 2.53 4.36 1.46
CA ARG A 132 1.70 4.48 0.25
C ARG A 132 0.80 5.71 0.31
N SER A 133 0.30 6.08 1.49
CA SER A 133 -0.53 7.27 1.63
C SER A 133 0.30 8.55 1.43
N LEU A 134 1.46 8.65 2.07
CA LEU A 134 2.37 9.79 1.90
C LEU A 134 2.76 9.98 0.43
N LEU A 135 3.09 8.90 -0.28
CA LEU A 135 3.49 8.98 -1.69
C LEU A 135 2.37 9.42 -2.66
N ALA A 136 1.10 9.25 -2.30
CA ALA A 136 0.00 9.45 -3.24
C ALA A 136 -0.79 10.75 -3.05
N VAL A 137 -0.76 11.35 -1.86
CA VAL A 137 -1.55 12.56 -1.53
C VAL A 137 -1.38 13.66 -2.58
N ARG A 138 -0.14 13.98 -2.96
CA ARG A 138 0.14 15.01 -3.97
C ARG A 138 -0.43 14.66 -5.32
N TRP A 139 -0.23 13.42 -5.78
CA TRP A 139 -0.72 13.00 -7.09
C TRP A 139 -2.24 13.09 -7.14
N LEU A 140 -2.93 12.59 -6.11
CA LEU A 140 -4.39 12.65 -6.03
C LEU A 140 -4.93 14.07 -6.08
N ALA A 141 -4.38 14.95 -5.24
CA ALA A 141 -4.76 16.36 -5.21
C ALA A 141 -4.51 17.05 -6.56
N ALA A 142 -3.38 16.77 -7.21
CA ALA A 142 -3.02 17.35 -8.51
C ALA A 142 -3.92 16.86 -9.66
N HIS A 143 -4.60 15.71 -9.50
CA HIS A 143 -5.48 15.12 -10.51
C HIS A 143 -6.97 15.25 -10.16
N GLY A 144 -7.32 16.08 -9.18
CA GLY A 144 -8.71 16.42 -8.86
C GLY A 144 -9.43 15.42 -7.97
N PHE A 145 -8.70 14.48 -7.36
CA PHE A 145 -9.23 13.60 -6.31
C PHE A 145 -9.04 14.26 -4.94
N ASP A 146 -9.98 14.05 -4.01
CA ASP A 146 -9.86 14.53 -2.64
C ASP A 146 -9.24 13.44 -1.74
N PRO A 147 -7.94 13.54 -1.39
CA PRO A 147 -7.27 12.55 -0.56
C PRO A 147 -7.74 12.58 0.91
N SER A 148 -8.56 13.55 1.30
CA SER A 148 -9.17 13.66 2.64
C SER A 148 -10.56 13.05 2.75
N SER A 149 -11.09 12.46 1.67
CA SER A 149 -12.34 11.70 1.73
C SER A 149 -12.24 10.53 2.72
N PRO A 150 -13.36 10.10 3.35
CA PRO A 150 -13.34 8.96 4.26
C PRO A 150 -12.73 7.71 3.63
N GLY A 151 -11.79 7.06 4.32
CA GLY A 151 -11.06 5.90 3.83
C GLY A 151 -9.91 6.21 2.86
N CYS A 152 -9.74 7.45 2.42
CA CYS A 152 -8.61 7.85 1.57
C CYS A 152 -7.34 8.18 2.38
N GLU A 153 -6.26 8.47 1.68
CA GLU A 153 -4.89 8.56 2.20
C GLU A 153 -4.75 9.44 3.44
N VAL A 154 -5.35 10.64 3.46
CA VAL A 154 -5.23 11.54 4.63
C VAL A 154 -6.04 11.01 5.81
N ASP A 155 -7.18 10.38 5.58
CA ASP A 155 -7.96 9.73 6.63
C ASP A 155 -7.20 8.54 7.23
N VAL A 156 -6.59 7.71 6.37
CA VAL A 156 -5.71 6.61 6.79
C VAL A 156 -4.54 7.12 7.64
N LEU A 157 -3.86 8.20 7.21
CA LEU A 157 -2.76 8.80 7.96
C LEU A 157 -3.19 9.34 9.34
N LYS A 158 -4.44 9.79 9.48
CA LYS A 158 -5.04 10.32 10.73
C LYS A 158 -5.61 9.24 11.64
N SER A 159 -6.20 8.17 11.09
CA SER A 159 -6.86 7.09 11.83
C SER A 159 -5.95 6.38 12.85
N ARG A 160 -4.64 6.58 12.70
CA ARG A 160 -3.58 6.02 13.52
C ARG A 160 -3.13 6.95 14.67
N MET A 161 -3.71 8.16 14.79
CA MET A 161 -3.52 9.04 15.97
C MET A 161 -4.07 8.40 17.23
#